data_AF-A0A0J6G6U5-F1
#
_entry.id   AF-A0A0J6G6U5-F1
#
_cell.length_a   1.000
_cell.length_b   1.000
_cell.length_c   1.000
_cell.angle_alpha   90.00
_cell.angle_beta   90.00
_cell.angle_gamma   90.00
#
_symmetry.space_group_name_H-M   'P 1'
#
loop_
_entity.id
_entity.type
_entity.pdbx_description
1 polymer ?
#
loop_
_entity_poly.entity_id
_entity_poly.type
_entity_poly.pdbx_seq_one_letter_code
_entity_poly.pdbx_strand_id
1 'polypeptide(L)'
;MNSIAALELPASGAWLNAEPIRLRDLQGRALVLAFVNAASVWCAQRLAELGQWQARNPGRLQVIVVQVPRFDSERAPQRALKLLRSQGVSAPILLDADWAAWQRFDIQAWPTLLLIDAGGVERERLVGIGGAELDKALHALCAGQPPPLDEDLRDVRETQPEPRLPLRFPTGLAVAEDRLYVADSGHHRVLECSTSGRVLRQFGIGTADFIDGAIGEAAFHRPRGLALERGVLYVADTGNHALRRINLLTGQVDTLCGNGRAGEPVEGPVEQPLLAPLNHPQDVVVADNQVHLAMAGDNRIWSYDLGSRSLRWRAGAGALELRDGSGHLAAFAQPCSLAAVQQVLYVCDALGSAVRSMQLRGDLVQTLLGGQGPWDFGDEDGPRSRARLQFPQAIALSPDAPLLWIADSGNGSLRSLRLGGGELSTAALPRRLHGPAGLAVGAGTVWIAETDAHAVLRYDIASGELHDVAIGE
;
A
#
# COMPACT_ATOMS: atom_id res chain seq x y z
N MET A 1 -9.06 -16.16 30.97
CA MET A 1 -8.14 -16.76 29.98
C MET A 1 -8.88 -17.91 29.33
N ASN A 2 -9.11 -17.83 28.01
CA ASN A 2 -9.86 -18.84 27.28
C ASN A 2 -8.91 -19.93 26.76
N SER A 3 -9.34 -21.19 26.84
CA SER A 3 -8.64 -22.33 26.22
C SER A 3 -8.90 -22.35 24.72
N ILE A 4 -7.94 -22.82 23.91
CA ILE A 4 -8.03 -22.92 22.45
C ILE A 4 -9.27 -23.68 21.97
N ALA A 5 -9.78 -24.63 22.76
CA ALA A 5 -11.01 -25.36 22.48
C ALA A 5 -12.27 -24.45 22.51
N ALA A 6 -12.25 -23.38 23.31
CA ALA A 6 -13.30 -22.35 23.32
C ALA A 6 -13.09 -21.31 22.20
N LEU A 7 -11.87 -21.19 21.67
CA LEU A 7 -11.43 -20.22 20.67
C LEU A 7 -11.44 -20.76 19.23
N GLU A 8 -12.14 -21.86 18.93
CA GLU A 8 -12.16 -22.40 17.57
C GLU A 8 -12.64 -21.36 16.53
N LEU A 9 -12.01 -21.30 15.36
CA LEU A 9 -12.42 -20.39 14.28
C LEU A 9 -13.81 -20.78 13.73
N PRO A 10 -14.65 -19.81 13.32
CA PRO A 10 -15.96 -20.12 12.75
C PRO A 10 -15.86 -20.92 11.46
N ALA A 11 -16.74 -21.91 11.28
CA ALA A 11 -16.80 -22.72 10.06
C ALA A 11 -17.32 -21.93 8.83
N SER A 12 -17.89 -20.75 9.03
CA SER A 12 -18.40 -19.88 7.95
C SER A 12 -17.29 -19.13 7.20
N GLY A 13 -16.08 -19.03 7.77
CA GLY A 13 -14.97 -18.33 7.12
C GLY A 13 -14.38 -19.13 5.96
N ALA A 14 -13.93 -18.43 4.92
CA ALA A 14 -13.31 -19.05 3.74
C ALA A 14 -11.79 -19.06 3.88
N TRP A 15 -11.15 -20.22 3.74
CA TRP A 15 -9.70 -20.32 3.72
C TRP A 15 -9.15 -19.98 2.33
N LEU A 16 -8.25 -18.99 2.25
CA LEU A 16 -7.77 -18.44 0.97
C LEU A 16 -6.45 -19.08 0.51
N ASN A 17 -5.57 -19.41 1.45
CA ASN A 17 -4.19 -19.84 1.16
C ASN A 17 -3.76 -21.08 1.97
N ALA A 18 -4.74 -21.86 2.44
CA ALA A 18 -4.51 -23.12 3.13
C ALA A 18 -5.78 -23.97 3.02
N GLU A 19 -5.65 -25.27 3.28
CA GLU A 19 -6.80 -26.09 3.63
C GLU A 19 -7.37 -25.64 4.99
N PRO A 20 -8.64 -25.95 5.30
CA PRO A 20 -9.23 -25.59 6.59
C PRO A 20 -8.45 -26.11 7.79
N ILE A 21 -8.02 -25.20 8.67
CA ILE A 21 -7.24 -25.51 9.88
C ILE A 21 -8.13 -25.43 11.11
N ARG A 22 -8.00 -26.41 12.01
CA ARG A 22 -8.59 -26.33 13.36
C ARG A 22 -7.51 -25.91 14.34
N LEU A 23 -7.81 -24.95 15.21
CA LEU A 23 -6.82 -24.41 16.15
C LEU A 23 -6.30 -25.46 17.12
N ARG A 24 -7.15 -26.43 17.49
CA ARG A 24 -6.75 -27.56 18.35
C ARG A 24 -5.62 -28.40 17.75
N ASP A 25 -5.55 -28.50 16.42
CA ASP A 25 -4.54 -29.29 15.71
C ASP A 25 -3.18 -28.58 15.71
N LEU A 26 -3.16 -27.29 16.08
CA LEU A 26 -1.95 -26.46 16.18
C LEU A 26 -1.35 -26.43 17.59
N GLN A 27 -1.91 -27.17 18.55
CA GLN A 27 -1.35 -27.27 19.90
C GLN A 27 0.07 -27.86 19.86
N GLY A 28 0.91 -27.44 20.82
CA GLY A 28 2.32 -27.85 20.90
C GLY A 28 3.30 -26.77 20.42
N ARG A 29 2.82 -25.75 19.70
CA ARG A 29 3.62 -24.58 19.28
C ARG A 29 2.87 -23.28 19.55
N ALA A 30 3.62 -22.19 19.71
CA ALA A 30 3.00 -20.87 19.81
C ALA A 30 2.24 -20.53 18.52
N LEU A 31 1.12 -19.84 18.68
CA LEU A 31 0.25 -19.38 17.60
C LEU A 31 -0.06 -17.90 17.78
N VAL A 32 0.03 -17.15 16.68
CA VAL A 32 -0.54 -15.82 16.56
C VAL A 32 -1.74 -15.84 15.63
N LEU A 33 -2.90 -15.40 16.13
CA LEU A 33 -4.05 -15.04 15.31
C LEU A 33 -3.97 -13.54 15.00
N ALA A 34 -3.69 -13.18 13.75
CA ALA A 34 -3.56 -11.80 13.32
C ALA A 34 -4.88 -11.32 12.70
N PHE A 35 -5.70 -10.59 13.47
CA PHE A 35 -6.90 -9.94 12.98
C PHE A 35 -6.52 -8.64 12.26
N VAL A 36 -6.72 -8.62 10.95
CA VAL A 36 -6.23 -7.58 10.06
C VAL A 36 -7.30 -7.13 9.07
N ASN A 37 -7.09 -5.95 8.50
CA ASN A 37 -7.77 -5.49 7.31
C ASN A 37 -6.72 -5.27 6.22
N ALA A 38 -6.85 -5.98 5.09
CA ALA A 38 -5.87 -6.00 4.02
C ALA A 38 -5.67 -4.63 3.34
N ALA A 39 -6.65 -3.71 3.42
CA ALA A 39 -6.49 -2.36 2.92
C ALA A 39 -5.66 -1.44 3.84
N SER A 40 -5.41 -1.85 5.11
CA SER A 40 -4.73 -1.03 6.12
C SER A 40 -3.21 -1.19 6.10
N VAL A 41 -2.51 -0.06 5.99
CA VAL A 41 -1.04 0.01 6.06
C VAL A 41 -0.51 -0.38 7.44
N TRP A 42 -1.22 -0.06 8.52
CA TRP A 42 -0.82 -0.54 9.86
C TRP A 42 -0.88 -2.06 9.94
N CYS A 43 -1.89 -2.69 9.33
CA CYS A 43 -1.96 -4.14 9.26
C CYS A 43 -0.81 -4.73 8.44
N ALA A 44 -0.53 -4.14 7.28
CA ALA A 44 0.58 -4.54 6.41
C ALA A 44 1.93 -4.51 7.15
N GLN A 45 2.19 -3.44 7.93
CA GLN A 45 3.41 -3.31 8.73
C GLN A 45 3.52 -4.40 9.81
N ARG A 46 2.43 -4.70 10.53
CA ARG A 46 2.44 -5.76 11.56
C ARG A 46 2.65 -7.14 10.96
N LEU A 47 2.03 -7.44 9.83
CA LEU A 47 2.25 -8.70 9.12
C LEU A 47 3.68 -8.82 8.60
N ALA A 48 4.28 -7.73 8.11
CA ALA A 48 5.68 -7.71 7.69
C ALA A 48 6.63 -7.99 8.86
N GLU A 49 6.41 -7.35 10.02
CA GLU A 49 7.21 -7.61 11.23
C GLU A 49 7.07 -9.06 11.72
N LEU A 50 5.86 -9.62 11.71
CA LEU A 50 5.63 -11.03 12.03
C LEU A 50 6.37 -11.96 11.07
N GLY A 51 6.30 -11.71 9.76
CA GLY A 51 7.01 -12.49 8.76
C GLY A 51 8.54 -12.41 8.93
N GLN A 52 9.08 -11.23 9.21
CA GLN A 52 10.51 -11.04 9.51
C GLN A 52 10.92 -11.77 10.80
N TRP A 53 10.06 -11.79 11.81
CA TRP A 53 10.33 -12.54 13.04
C TRP A 53 10.33 -14.05 12.77
N GLN A 54 9.36 -14.56 12.02
CA GLN A 54 9.31 -15.98 11.61
C GLN A 54 10.53 -16.39 10.79
N ALA A 55 10.97 -15.55 9.85
CA ALA A 55 12.18 -15.81 9.05
C ALA A 55 13.45 -15.92 9.92
N ARG A 56 13.54 -15.15 11.02
CA ARG A 56 14.65 -15.23 12.00
C ARG A 56 14.49 -16.39 12.99
N ASN A 57 13.29 -16.94 13.14
CA ASN A 57 12.93 -17.96 14.13
C ASN A 57 12.08 -19.09 13.48
N PRO A 58 12.62 -19.80 12.48
CA PRO A 58 11.85 -20.77 11.71
C PRO A 58 11.29 -21.88 12.61
N GLY A 59 10.03 -22.26 12.38
CA GLY A 59 9.32 -23.31 13.12
C GLY A 59 9.01 -23.03 14.60
N ARG A 60 9.30 -21.83 15.11
CA ARG A 60 8.97 -21.47 16.52
C ARG A 60 7.57 -20.90 16.69
N LEU A 61 6.99 -20.34 15.63
CA LEU A 61 5.73 -19.62 15.67
C LEU A 61 4.88 -19.96 14.45
N GLN A 62 3.63 -20.31 14.74
CA GLN A 62 2.58 -20.45 13.74
C GLN A 62 1.80 -19.13 13.64
N VAL A 63 1.36 -18.78 12.44
CA VAL A 63 0.57 -17.56 12.19
C VAL A 63 -0.64 -17.94 11.35
N ILE A 64 -1.83 -17.53 11.80
CA ILE A 64 -3.03 -17.49 10.98
C ILE A 64 -3.45 -16.04 10.84
N VAL A 65 -3.62 -15.60 9.60
CA VAL A 65 -4.15 -14.27 9.29
C VAL A 65 -5.67 -14.38 9.21
N VAL A 66 -6.37 -13.59 10.02
CA VAL A 66 -7.83 -13.43 9.95
C VAL A 66 -8.12 -12.10 9.26
N GLN A 67 -8.42 -12.17 7.97
CA GLN A 67 -8.78 -11.00 7.17
C GLN A 67 -10.24 -10.64 7.43
N VAL A 68 -10.45 -9.44 7.96
CA VAL A 68 -11.77 -8.90 8.27
C VAL A 68 -12.02 -7.69 7.35
N PRO A 69 -12.95 -7.81 6.39
CA PRO A 69 -13.25 -6.76 5.42
C PRO A 69 -13.75 -5.49 6.07
N ARG A 70 -13.30 -4.34 5.55
CA ARG A 70 -13.90 -3.04 5.79
C ARG A 70 -14.77 -2.63 4.62
N PHE A 71 -14.25 -2.81 3.41
CA PHE A 71 -14.92 -2.53 2.14
C PHE A 71 -15.65 -3.76 1.59
N ASP A 72 -16.70 -3.54 0.81
CA ASP A 72 -17.46 -4.65 0.22
C ASP A 72 -16.60 -5.48 -0.75
N SER A 73 -15.71 -4.84 -1.50
CA SER A 73 -14.78 -5.55 -2.40
C SER A 73 -13.84 -6.52 -1.67
N GLU A 74 -13.50 -6.25 -0.41
CA GLU A 74 -12.66 -7.15 0.40
C GLU A 74 -13.41 -8.41 0.85
N ARG A 75 -14.74 -8.47 0.72
CA ARG A 75 -15.52 -9.69 0.97
C ARG A 75 -15.35 -10.73 -0.14
N ALA A 76 -14.85 -10.33 -1.31
CA ALA A 76 -14.55 -11.25 -2.39
C ALA A 76 -13.23 -12.01 -2.12
N PRO A 77 -13.22 -13.36 -2.09
CA PRO A 77 -12.03 -14.15 -1.76
C PRO A 77 -10.77 -13.81 -2.57
N GLN A 78 -10.91 -13.65 -3.89
CA GLN A 78 -9.79 -13.33 -4.77
C GLN A 78 -9.21 -11.94 -4.47
N ARG A 79 -10.07 -10.94 -4.23
CA ARG A 79 -9.62 -9.57 -3.91
C ARG A 79 -8.90 -9.51 -2.58
N ALA A 80 -9.46 -10.15 -1.55
CA ALA A 80 -8.83 -10.27 -0.24
C ALA A 80 -7.44 -10.93 -0.32
N LEU A 81 -7.34 -12.04 -1.06
CA LEU A 81 -6.08 -12.74 -1.26
C LEU A 81 -5.05 -11.85 -1.98
N LYS A 82 -5.44 -11.18 -3.08
CA LYS A 82 -4.54 -10.32 -3.85
C LYS A 82 -4.02 -9.13 -3.04
N LEU A 83 -4.86 -8.48 -2.23
CA LEU A 83 -4.42 -7.39 -1.34
C LEU A 83 -3.34 -7.87 -0.36
N LEU A 84 -3.54 -9.01 0.31
CA LEU A 84 -2.56 -9.58 1.24
C LEU A 84 -1.29 -10.06 0.51
N ARG A 85 -1.43 -10.65 -0.68
CA ARG A 85 -0.30 -11.12 -1.50
C ARG A 85 0.57 -9.99 -2.02
N SER A 86 -0.01 -8.84 -2.38
CA SER A 86 0.76 -7.66 -2.75
C SER A 86 1.65 -7.13 -1.62
N GLN A 87 1.31 -7.45 -0.36
CA GLN A 87 2.08 -7.13 0.85
C GLN A 87 3.06 -8.25 1.23
N GLY A 88 3.11 -9.34 0.45
CA GLY A 88 3.97 -10.50 0.65
C GLY A 88 3.52 -11.47 1.73
N VAL A 89 2.23 -11.47 2.09
CA VAL A 89 1.68 -12.44 3.04
C VAL A 89 1.57 -13.81 2.37
N SER A 90 2.19 -14.83 2.95
CA SER A 90 2.10 -16.24 2.53
C SER A 90 1.51 -17.17 3.58
N ALA A 91 1.15 -16.64 4.75
CA ALA A 91 0.55 -17.41 5.83
C ALA A 91 -0.82 -18.00 5.42
N PRO A 92 -1.33 -19.01 6.16
CA PRO A 92 -2.74 -19.37 6.14
C PRO A 92 -3.63 -18.15 6.40
N ILE A 93 -4.64 -17.96 5.55
CA ILE A 93 -5.57 -16.83 5.65
C ILE A 93 -7.00 -17.36 5.76
N LEU A 94 -7.70 -16.95 6.81
CA LEU A 94 -9.15 -17.05 6.94
C LEU A 94 -9.78 -15.71 6.57
N LEU A 95 -10.67 -15.71 5.59
CA LEU A 95 -11.54 -14.57 5.29
C LEU A 95 -12.78 -14.64 6.19
N ASP A 96 -12.85 -13.72 7.14
CA ASP A 96 -13.98 -13.53 8.04
C ASP A 96 -14.92 -12.45 7.49
N ALA A 97 -15.56 -12.76 6.35
CA ALA A 97 -16.35 -11.79 5.60
C ALA A 97 -17.48 -11.17 6.45
N ASP A 98 -18.12 -11.97 7.29
CA ASP A 98 -19.28 -11.57 8.11
C ASP A 98 -18.91 -11.21 9.56
N TRP A 99 -17.62 -11.06 9.84
CA TRP A 99 -17.10 -10.62 11.14
C TRP A 99 -17.46 -11.60 12.28
N ALA A 100 -17.67 -12.88 11.96
CA ALA A 100 -18.05 -13.90 12.92
C ALA A 100 -16.88 -14.21 13.88
N ALA A 101 -15.65 -14.28 13.36
CA ALA A 101 -14.46 -14.46 14.18
C ALA A 101 -14.18 -13.18 14.98
N TRP A 102 -14.27 -12.02 14.32
CA TRP A 102 -14.12 -10.72 14.97
C TRP A 102 -15.02 -10.58 16.22
N GLN A 103 -16.31 -10.88 16.10
CA GLN A 103 -17.27 -10.83 17.21
C GLN A 103 -16.99 -11.91 18.26
N ARG A 104 -16.73 -13.16 17.83
CA ARG A 104 -16.49 -14.29 18.74
C ARG A 104 -15.28 -14.06 19.65
N PHE A 105 -14.25 -13.43 19.11
CA PHE A 105 -13.02 -13.15 19.85
C PHE A 105 -13.03 -11.80 20.57
N ASP A 106 -14.11 -11.03 20.46
CA ASP A 106 -14.25 -9.69 21.03
C ASP A 106 -13.11 -8.76 20.59
N ILE A 107 -12.87 -8.71 19.28
CA ILE A 107 -11.87 -7.83 18.68
C ILE A 107 -12.49 -6.44 18.48
N GLN A 108 -11.72 -5.40 18.79
CA GLN A 108 -12.22 -4.02 18.82
C GLN A 108 -11.50 -3.11 17.80
N ALA A 109 -10.30 -3.48 17.35
CA ALA A 109 -9.52 -2.66 16.43
C ALA A 109 -8.58 -3.48 15.55
N TRP A 110 -8.31 -2.95 14.37
CA TRP A 110 -7.25 -3.44 13.50
C TRP A 110 -5.95 -2.67 13.73
N PRO A 111 -4.78 -3.31 13.59
CA PRO A 111 -4.57 -4.76 13.72
C PRO A 111 -4.66 -5.19 15.19
N THR A 112 -5.16 -6.40 15.44
CA THR A 112 -5.05 -7.07 16.75
C THR A 112 -4.35 -8.41 16.59
N LEU A 113 -3.29 -8.65 17.36
CA LEU A 113 -2.58 -9.92 17.42
C LEU A 113 -2.95 -10.65 18.71
N LEU A 114 -3.56 -11.83 18.58
CA LEU A 114 -3.87 -12.71 19.70
C LEU A 114 -2.72 -13.70 19.87
N LEU A 115 -2.04 -13.69 21.02
CA LEU A 115 -0.89 -14.52 21.31
C LEU A 115 -1.33 -15.73 22.14
N ILE A 116 -1.23 -16.91 21.54
CA ILE A 116 -1.65 -18.19 22.14
C ILE A 116 -0.39 -19.06 22.32
N ASP A 117 -0.18 -19.55 23.54
CA ASP A 117 0.98 -20.39 23.82
C ASP A 117 0.82 -21.83 23.31
N ALA A 118 1.89 -22.64 23.42
CA ALA A 118 1.89 -24.04 23.02
C ALA A 118 0.85 -24.92 23.76
N GLY A 119 0.40 -24.49 24.95
CA GLY A 119 -0.68 -25.15 25.70
C GLY A 119 -2.08 -24.78 25.20
N GLY A 120 -2.19 -23.88 24.22
CA GLY A 120 -3.45 -23.39 23.72
C GLY A 120 -4.13 -22.40 24.67
N VAL A 121 -3.37 -21.63 25.46
CA VAL A 121 -3.90 -20.60 26.35
C VAL A 121 -3.58 -19.23 25.76
N GLU A 122 -4.60 -18.38 25.62
CA GLU A 122 -4.42 -16.97 25.27
C GLU A 122 -3.62 -16.27 26.38
N ARG A 123 -2.46 -15.70 26.03
CA ARG A 123 -1.55 -15.02 26.95
C ARG A 123 -1.67 -13.51 26.89
N GLU A 124 -1.77 -12.96 25.69
CA GLU A 124 -1.71 -11.52 25.46
C GLU A 124 -2.48 -11.13 24.20
N ARG A 125 -2.99 -9.89 24.18
CA ARG A 125 -3.56 -9.25 23.00
C ARG A 125 -2.80 -7.96 22.72
N LEU A 126 -2.20 -7.85 21.54
CA LEU A 126 -1.50 -6.65 21.10
C LEU A 126 -2.39 -5.89 20.11
N VAL A 127 -2.78 -4.66 20.45
CA VAL A 127 -3.66 -3.83 19.61
C VAL A 127 -2.85 -2.68 19.02
N GLY A 128 -2.62 -2.71 17.71
CA GLY A 128 -1.82 -1.70 16.99
C GLY A 128 -0.30 -1.69 17.27
N ILE A 129 0.13 -2.32 18.38
CA ILE A 129 1.52 -2.38 18.86
C ILE A 129 2.41 -3.17 17.90
N GLY A 130 3.60 -2.63 17.61
CA GLY A 130 4.63 -3.24 16.75
C GLY A 130 6.05 -3.03 17.26
N GLY A 131 7.02 -3.24 16.38
CA GLY A 131 8.43 -2.96 16.65
C GLY A 131 9.01 -3.76 17.84
N ALA A 132 9.74 -3.09 18.73
CA ALA A 132 10.43 -3.73 19.85
C ALA A 132 9.49 -4.42 20.85
N GLU A 133 8.27 -3.88 21.02
CA GLU A 133 7.28 -4.47 21.92
C GLU A 133 6.72 -5.79 21.37
N LEU A 134 6.42 -5.82 20.06
CA LEU A 134 6.02 -7.06 19.39
C LEU A 134 7.14 -8.11 19.45
N ASP A 135 8.38 -7.72 19.14
CA ASP A 135 9.53 -8.64 19.18
C ASP A 135 9.71 -9.23 20.60
N LYS A 136 9.60 -8.41 21.64
CA LYS A 136 9.65 -8.86 23.05
C LYS A 136 8.51 -9.83 23.39
N ALA A 137 7.29 -9.54 22.97
CA ALA A 137 6.13 -10.38 23.24
C ALA A 137 6.26 -11.75 22.57
N LEU A 138 6.72 -11.80 21.31
CA LEU A 138 6.93 -13.06 20.59
C LEU A 138 8.05 -13.91 21.22
N HIS A 139 9.14 -13.29 21.66
CA HIS A 139 10.19 -14.00 22.40
C HIS A 139 9.67 -14.59 23.72
N ALA A 140 8.84 -13.84 24.46
CA ALA A 140 8.22 -14.31 25.69
C ALA A 140 7.24 -15.47 25.42
N LEU A 141 6.41 -15.36 24.38
CA LEU A 141 5.46 -16.40 23.98
C LEU A 141 6.16 -17.73 23.60
N CYS A 142 7.33 -17.63 22.99
CA CYS A 142 8.10 -18.78 22.54
C CYS A 142 9.11 -19.30 23.58
N ALA A 143 9.22 -18.64 24.74
CA ALA A 143 10.18 -19.01 25.78
C ALA A 143 9.87 -20.40 26.36
N GLY A 144 10.91 -21.22 26.54
CA GLY A 144 10.78 -22.56 27.12
C GLY A 144 10.18 -23.63 26.19
N GLN A 145 9.83 -23.29 24.95
CA GLN A 145 9.43 -24.30 23.96
C GLN A 145 10.63 -25.18 23.56
N PRO A 146 10.43 -26.48 23.29
CA PRO A 146 11.46 -27.33 22.71
C PRO A 146 11.89 -26.80 21.33
N PRO A 147 13.08 -27.18 20.83
CA PRO A 147 13.49 -26.82 19.47
C PRO A 147 12.44 -27.27 18.43
N PRO A 148 12.30 -26.56 17.30
CA PRO A 148 11.48 -26.97 16.16
C PRO A 148 11.84 -28.38 15.69
N LEU A 149 10.83 -29.18 15.35
CA LEU A 149 10.96 -30.46 14.67
C LEU A 149 10.99 -30.22 13.16
N ASP A 150 11.40 -31.23 12.38
CA ASP A 150 11.43 -31.14 10.91
C ASP A 150 10.06 -30.81 10.29
N GLU A 151 8.98 -31.19 10.95
CA GLU A 151 7.61 -30.85 10.53
C GLU A 151 7.27 -29.38 10.76
N ASP A 152 7.79 -28.76 11.83
CA ASP A 152 7.59 -27.34 12.13
C ASP A 152 8.34 -26.43 11.16
N LEU A 153 9.41 -26.95 10.54
CA LEU A 153 10.22 -26.24 9.55
C LEU A 153 9.64 -26.31 8.14
N ARG A 154 8.57 -27.10 7.93
CA ARG A 154 7.90 -27.15 6.63
C ARG A 154 7.04 -25.91 6.45
N ASP A 155 7.31 -25.17 5.38
CA ASP A 155 6.43 -24.10 4.98
C ASP A 155 5.01 -24.62 4.71
N VAL A 156 4.01 -23.85 5.12
CA VAL A 156 2.64 -24.12 4.72
C VAL A 156 2.57 -24.06 3.20
N ARG A 157 2.14 -25.16 2.60
CA ARG A 157 1.96 -25.23 1.15
C ARG A 157 0.90 -24.23 0.71
N GLU A 158 1.31 -23.25 -0.08
CA GLU A 158 0.40 -22.30 -0.70
C GLU A 158 -0.54 -23.03 -1.68
N THR A 159 -1.86 -22.84 -1.51
CA THR A 159 -2.86 -23.44 -2.39
C THR A 159 -3.07 -22.63 -3.67
N GLN A 160 -2.78 -21.33 -3.63
CA GLN A 160 -2.94 -20.38 -4.74
C GLN A 160 -1.70 -19.47 -4.85
N PRO A 161 -0.56 -19.99 -5.35
CA PRO A 161 0.63 -19.18 -5.55
C PRO A 161 0.45 -18.20 -6.72
N GLU A 162 1.09 -17.04 -6.62
CA GLU A 162 1.10 -16.05 -7.70
C GLU A 162 1.87 -16.55 -8.92
N PRO A 163 1.39 -16.27 -10.16
CA PRO A 163 2.07 -16.69 -11.37
C PRO A 163 3.41 -15.94 -11.54
N ARG A 164 4.37 -16.59 -12.20
CA ARG A 164 5.64 -15.98 -12.57
C ARG A 164 5.47 -15.23 -13.90
N LEU A 165 5.14 -13.95 -13.82
CA LEU A 165 4.93 -13.06 -14.97
C LEU A 165 6.04 -12.01 -15.04
N PRO A 166 6.19 -11.28 -16.17
CA PRO A 166 7.17 -10.20 -16.29
C PRO A 166 6.98 -9.09 -15.25
N LEU A 167 5.74 -8.80 -14.88
CA LEU A 167 5.40 -7.92 -13.77
C LEU A 167 4.81 -8.72 -12.62
N ARG A 168 4.90 -8.17 -11.41
CA ARG A 168 4.24 -8.70 -10.22
C ARG A 168 3.78 -7.54 -9.34
N PHE A 169 2.47 -7.33 -9.32
CA PHE A 169 1.83 -6.27 -8.52
C PHE A 169 2.43 -4.88 -8.81
N PRO A 170 2.41 -4.40 -10.07
CA PRO A 170 2.84 -3.04 -10.37
C PRO A 170 1.91 -2.04 -9.67
N THR A 171 2.46 -0.99 -9.05
CA THR A 171 1.63 -0.02 -8.29
C THR A 171 1.85 1.44 -8.67
N GLY A 172 3.01 1.81 -9.19
CA GLY A 172 3.33 3.19 -9.57
C GLY A 172 3.69 3.29 -11.04
N LEU A 173 3.23 4.36 -11.69
CA LEU A 173 3.55 4.67 -13.08
C LEU A 173 4.01 6.12 -13.19
N ALA A 174 4.99 6.37 -14.05
CA ALA A 174 5.30 7.71 -14.55
C ALA A 174 5.51 7.63 -16.06
N VAL A 175 5.15 8.68 -16.79
CA VAL A 175 5.21 8.70 -18.25
C VAL A 175 5.93 9.94 -18.76
N ALA A 176 6.79 9.74 -19.76
CA ALA A 176 7.37 10.78 -20.60
C ALA A 176 6.89 10.57 -22.05
N GLU A 177 7.34 11.39 -22.99
CA GLU A 177 6.90 11.32 -24.39
C GLU A 177 7.07 9.92 -25.03
N ASP A 178 8.22 9.27 -24.80
CA ASP A 178 8.56 7.98 -25.39
C ASP A 178 8.95 6.91 -24.35
N ARG A 179 8.70 7.19 -23.06
CA ARG A 179 9.06 6.30 -21.94
C ARG A 179 7.91 6.10 -20.97
N LEU A 180 7.81 4.88 -20.49
CA LEU A 180 6.96 4.49 -19.37
C LEU A 180 7.86 3.95 -18.26
N TYR A 181 7.67 4.46 -17.04
CA TYR A 181 8.33 3.95 -15.85
C TYR A 181 7.31 3.18 -15.02
N VAL A 182 7.67 1.97 -14.58
CA VAL A 182 6.79 1.07 -13.83
C VAL A 182 7.47 0.67 -12.53
N ALA A 183 6.83 0.93 -11.40
CA ALA A 183 7.22 0.37 -10.12
C ALA A 183 6.66 -1.05 -10.02
N ASP A 184 7.51 -2.03 -10.32
CA ASP A 184 7.19 -3.47 -10.27
C ASP A 184 7.36 -3.97 -8.84
N SER A 185 6.43 -3.57 -7.97
CA SER A 185 6.58 -3.62 -6.51
C SER A 185 6.82 -5.02 -5.97
N GLY A 186 6.15 -6.04 -6.53
CA GLY A 186 6.29 -7.43 -6.13
C GLY A 186 7.59 -8.09 -6.61
N HIS A 187 8.33 -7.46 -7.52
CA HIS A 187 9.71 -7.82 -7.87
C HIS A 187 10.73 -6.82 -7.30
N HIS A 188 10.33 -5.88 -6.44
CA HIS A 188 11.25 -4.97 -5.75
C HIS A 188 12.19 -4.19 -6.70
N ARG A 189 11.66 -3.73 -7.84
CA ARG A 189 12.42 -3.02 -8.87
C ARG A 189 11.60 -1.93 -9.55
N VAL A 190 12.28 -1.03 -10.26
CA VAL A 190 11.67 -0.05 -11.15
C VAL A 190 12.11 -0.35 -12.58
N LEU A 191 11.16 -0.43 -13.51
CA LEU A 191 11.42 -0.65 -14.92
C LEU A 191 11.27 0.65 -15.70
N GLU A 192 12.15 0.86 -16.67
CA GLU A 192 11.97 1.83 -17.74
C GLU A 192 11.69 1.06 -19.02
N CYS A 193 10.57 1.41 -19.64
CA CYS A 193 10.05 0.79 -20.84
C CYS A 193 9.85 1.84 -21.95
N SER A 194 9.81 1.38 -23.20
CA SER A 194 9.13 2.15 -24.24
C SER A 194 7.63 2.23 -23.94
N THR A 195 6.93 3.17 -24.55
CA THR A 195 5.45 3.22 -24.50
C THR A 195 4.79 2.02 -25.21
N SER A 196 5.54 1.23 -25.99
CA SER A 196 5.05 -0.05 -26.52
C SER A 196 5.20 -1.23 -25.55
N GLY A 197 5.83 -1.02 -24.39
CA GLY A 197 6.01 -2.04 -23.36
C GLY A 197 7.37 -2.75 -23.35
N ARG A 198 8.26 -2.43 -24.29
CA ARG A 198 9.60 -3.02 -24.32
C ARG A 198 10.44 -2.52 -23.14
N VAL A 199 10.96 -3.42 -22.32
CA VAL A 199 11.86 -3.08 -21.21
C VAL A 199 13.21 -2.62 -21.77
N LEU A 200 13.62 -1.41 -21.41
CA LEU A 200 14.89 -0.81 -21.83
C LEU A 200 15.94 -0.90 -20.73
N ARG A 201 15.51 -0.67 -19.49
CA ARG A 201 16.38 -0.65 -18.30
C ARG A 201 15.61 -1.15 -17.08
N GLN A 202 16.32 -1.77 -16.15
CA GLN A 202 15.81 -2.16 -14.84
C GLN A 202 16.69 -1.52 -13.77
N PHE A 203 16.09 -0.78 -12.85
CA PHE A 203 16.75 -0.29 -11.65
C PHE A 203 16.37 -1.19 -10.47
N GLY A 204 17.39 -1.68 -9.75
CA GLY A 204 17.18 -2.59 -8.63
C GLY A 204 17.51 -4.03 -8.98
N ILE A 205 18.16 -4.76 -8.06
CA ILE A 205 18.54 -6.18 -8.24
C ILE A 205 17.37 -7.17 -8.27
N GLY A 206 16.14 -6.73 -7.96
CA GLY A 206 14.94 -7.58 -7.98
C GLY A 206 14.70 -8.39 -6.69
N THR A 207 15.51 -8.15 -5.66
CA THR A 207 15.36 -8.73 -4.31
C THR A 207 15.20 -7.58 -3.31
N ALA A 208 14.33 -7.77 -2.31
CA ALA A 208 14.10 -6.77 -1.28
C ALA A 208 15.38 -6.51 -0.46
N ASP A 209 15.90 -5.29 -0.54
CA ASP A 209 17.00 -4.79 0.28
C ASP A 209 17.01 -3.24 0.25
N PHE A 210 17.89 -2.60 1.01
CA PHE A 210 18.03 -1.16 1.11
C PHE A 210 19.46 -0.72 0.77
N ILE A 211 19.77 -0.72 -0.53
CA ILE A 211 21.11 -0.46 -1.06
C ILE A 211 21.05 0.64 -2.12
N ASP A 212 21.86 1.68 -1.98
CA ASP A 212 22.15 2.68 -3.02
C ASP A 212 23.23 2.17 -3.98
N GLY A 213 23.30 2.69 -5.19
CA GLY A 213 24.32 2.27 -6.16
C GLY A 213 23.92 2.45 -7.61
N ALA A 214 24.73 1.87 -8.49
CA ALA A 214 24.42 1.84 -9.91
C ALA A 214 23.21 0.93 -10.20
N ILE A 215 22.76 0.93 -11.46
CA ILE A 215 21.53 0.28 -11.94
C ILE A 215 21.36 -1.19 -11.49
N GLY A 216 22.44 -1.96 -11.45
CA GLY A 216 22.47 -3.38 -11.07
C GLY A 216 23.01 -3.66 -9.67
N GLU A 217 23.24 -2.63 -8.86
CA GLU A 217 23.72 -2.74 -7.48
C GLU A 217 22.66 -2.29 -6.48
N ALA A 218 21.92 -1.25 -6.83
CA ALA A 218 20.87 -0.72 -5.98
C ALA A 218 19.79 -1.78 -5.69
N ALA A 219 19.13 -1.63 -4.56
CA ALA A 219 18.00 -2.46 -4.17
C ALA A 219 16.88 -1.59 -3.62
N PHE A 220 15.66 -2.02 -3.93
CA PHE A 220 14.42 -1.43 -3.41
C PHE A 220 13.68 -2.49 -2.60
N HIS A 221 12.65 -2.06 -1.88
CA HIS A 221 11.75 -2.96 -1.19
C HIS A 221 10.32 -2.49 -1.41
N ARG A 222 9.66 -3.08 -2.41
CA ARG A 222 8.28 -2.74 -2.82
C ARG A 222 8.14 -1.24 -3.13
N PRO A 223 8.89 -0.72 -4.11
CA PRO A 223 8.72 0.67 -4.54
C PRO A 223 7.30 0.87 -5.06
N ARG A 224 6.70 2.04 -4.79
CA ARG A 224 5.35 2.40 -5.24
C ARG A 224 5.39 3.66 -6.08
N GLY A 225 4.95 4.79 -5.55
CA GLY A 225 4.83 6.02 -6.33
C GLY A 225 6.11 6.49 -7.00
N LEU A 226 5.92 7.06 -8.19
CA LEU A 226 6.98 7.51 -9.08
C LEU A 226 6.68 8.95 -9.53
N ALA A 227 7.67 9.83 -9.45
CA ALA A 227 7.56 11.18 -10.00
C ALA A 227 8.77 11.52 -10.86
N LEU A 228 8.53 11.90 -12.11
CA LEU A 228 9.57 12.29 -13.06
C LEU A 228 9.69 13.81 -13.09
N GLU A 229 10.88 14.34 -12.84
CA GLU A 229 11.20 15.76 -13.01
C GLU A 229 12.64 15.89 -13.53
N ARG A 230 12.82 16.61 -14.66
CA ARG A 230 14.14 17.03 -15.19
C ARG A 230 15.19 15.91 -15.26
N GLY A 231 14.81 14.72 -15.73
CA GLY A 231 15.72 13.58 -15.88
C GLY A 231 16.06 12.86 -14.57
N VAL A 232 15.31 13.13 -13.50
CA VAL A 232 15.37 12.42 -12.22
C VAL A 232 14.02 11.75 -11.97
N LEU A 233 14.04 10.47 -11.62
CA LEU A 233 12.87 9.74 -11.17
C LEU A 233 12.91 9.61 -9.65
N TYR A 234 11.98 10.24 -8.94
CA TYR A 234 11.79 10.08 -7.51
C TYR A 234 10.92 8.87 -7.24
N VAL A 235 11.27 8.11 -6.20
CA VAL A 235 10.63 6.84 -5.88
C VAL A 235 10.25 6.82 -4.40
N ALA A 236 8.97 6.56 -4.12
CA ALA A 236 8.54 6.12 -2.79
C ALA A 236 8.95 4.65 -2.62
N ASP A 237 10.06 4.40 -1.92
CA ASP A 237 10.52 3.04 -1.62
C ASP A 237 9.85 2.54 -0.34
N THR A 238 8.58 2.18 -0.50
CA THR A 238 7.59 2.05 0.57
C THR A 238 8.01 1.06 1.66
N GLY A 239 8.50 -0.12 1.28
CA GLY A 239 8.93 -1.16 2.23
C GLY A 239 10.26 -0.87 2.91
N ASN A 240 11.05 0.07 2.37
CA ASN A 240 12.25 0.59 3.03
C ASN A 240 11.97 1.88 3.81
N HIS A 241 10.72 2.37 3.81
CA HIS A 241 10.35 3.62 4.45
C HIS A 241 11.29 4.76 4.01
N ALA A 242 11.51 4.90 2.70
CA ALA A 242 12.51 5.81 2.16
C ALA A 242 12.01 6.58 0.92
N LEU A 243 12.55 7.79 0.75
CA LEU A 243 12.50 8.54 -0.49
C LEU A 243 13.81 8.32 -1.23
N ARG A 244 13.72 7.72 -2.44
CA ARG A 244 14.87 7.47 -3.30
C ARG A 244 14.79 8.35 -4.54
N ARG A 245 15.92 8.56 -5.21
CA ARG A 245 15.98 9.14 -6.55
C ARG A 245 16.81 8.28 -7.48
N ILE A 246 16.48 8.31 -8.76
CA ILE A 246 17.22 7.68 -9.84
C ILE A 246 17.64 8.78 -10.81
N ASN A 247 18.94 8.97 -11.00
CA ASN A 247 19.44 9.82 -12.08
C ASN A 247 19.30 9.05 -13.39
N LEU A 248 18.42 9.48 -14.30
CA LEU A 248 18.12 8.72 -15.51
C LEU A 248 19.25 8.77 -16.56
N LEU A 249 20.19 9.71 -16.45
CA LEU A 249 21.37 9.77 -17.31
C LEU A 249 22.40 8.70 -16.89
N THR A 250 22.69 8.59 -15.59
CA THR A 250 23.76 7.70 -15.08
C THR A 250 23.24 6.34 -14.59
N GLY A 251 21.95 6.25 -14.26
CA GLY A 251 21.33 5.12 -13.58
C GLY A 251 21.67 5.00 -12.10
N GLN A 252 22.31 6.01 -11.51
CA GLN A 252 22.62 6.05 -10.08
C GLN A 252 21.35 6.20 -9.24
N VAL A 253 21.21 5.33 -8.24
CA VAL A 253 20.16 5.39 -7.21
C VAL A 253 20.73 5.91 -5.90
N ASP A 254 20.11 6.94 -5.35
CA ASP A 254 20.48 7.53 -4.05
C ASP A 254 19.28 7.60 -3.11
N THR A 255 19.54 7.47 -1.81
CA THR A 255 18.57 7.78 -0.75
C THR A 255 18.61 9.26 -0.40
N LEU A 256 17.44 9.92 -0.40
CA LEU A 256 17.30 11.31 0.02
C LEU A 256 16.94 11.43 1.51
N CYS A 257 16.07 10.55 1.99
CA CYS A 257 15.75 10.35 3.40
C CYS A 257 15.08 8.98 3.63
N GLY A 258 15.10 8.52 4.87
CA GLY A 258 14.63 7.19 5.28
C GLY A 258 15.79 6.28 5.69
N ASN A 259 15.51 5.33 6.58
CA ASN A 259 16.54 4.50 7.22
C ASN A 259 16.28 2.98 7.12
N GLY A 260 15.40 2.57 6.20
CA GLY A 260 15.03 1.16 6.02
C GLY A 260 13.94 0.66 6.98
N ARG A 261 13.45 1.49 7.91
CA ARG A 261 12.48 1.08 8.95
C ARG A 261 11.43 2.15 9.19
N ALA A 262 10.25 1.74 9.64
CA ALA A 262 9.22 2.67 10.08
C ALA A 262 9.74 3.52 11.26
N GLY A 263 9.57 4.84 11.17
CA GLY A 263 9.87 5.75 12.27
C GLY A 263 9.15 7.08 12.11
N GLU A 264 9.14 7.88 13.17
CA GLU A 264 8.48 9.19 13.18
C GLU A 264 9.32 10.23 12.44
N PRO A 265 8.85 10.79 11.32
CA PRO A 265 9.61 11.83 10.62
C PRO A 265 9.70 13.10 11.46
N VAL A 266 10.83 13.79 11.34
CA VAL A 266 11.12 15.04 12.07
C VAL A 266 11.33 16.16 11.06
N GLU A 267 10.70 17.31 11.29
CA GLU A 267 10.91 18.50 10.46
C GLU A 267 12.33 19.06 10.64
N GLY A 268 12.91 19.54 9.54
CA GLY A 268 14.22 20.19 9.55
C GLY A 268 15.17 19.70 8.47
N PRO A 269 16.43 20.16 8.52
CA PRO A 269 17.44 19.77 7.54
C PRO A 269 17.76 18.27 7.62
N VAL A 270 17.93 17.67 6.45
CA VAL A 270 18.38 16.28 6.28
C VAL A 270 19.85 16.32 5.91
N GLU A 271 20.71 16.40 6.92
CA GLU A 271 22.17 16.33 6.73
C GLU A 271 22.64 14.92 6.37
N GLN A 272 22.02 13.92 7.00
CA GLN A 272 22.26 12.50 6.76
C GLN A 272 20.93 11.80 6.46
N PRO A 273 20.74 11.24 5.25
CA PRO A 273 19.48 10.59 4.87
C PRO A 273 18.98 9.55 5.87
N LEU A 274 19.90 8.73 6.42
CA LEU A 274 19.60 7.63 7.35
C LEU A 274 19.18 8.09 8.75
N LEU A 275 19.31 9.36 9.09
CA LEU A 275 18.85 9.93 10.36
C LEU A 275 17.49 10.63 10.25
N ALA A 276 16.91 10.66 9.04
CA ALA A 276 15.58 11.21 8.78
C ALA A 276 14.61 10.06 8.49
N PRO A 277 14.07 9.37 9.52
CA PRO A 277 13.17 8.24 9.32
C PRO A 277 11.87 8.69 8.64
N LEU A 278 11.25 7.78 7.88
CA LEU A 278 9.92 7.97 7.34
C LEU A 278 9.00 6.83 7.82
N ASN A 279 7.69 7.02 7.64
CA ASN A 279 6.70 6.00 7.92
C ASN A 279 5.82 5.65 6.70
N HIS A 280 6.31 4.73 5.87
CA HIS A 280 5.54 4.09 4.80
C HIS A 280 5.04 5.07 3.71
N PRO A 281 5.95 5.76 3.01
CA PRO A 281 5.61 6.63 1.87
C PRO A 281 4.94 5.80 0.77
N GLN A 282 3.75 6.22 0.32
CA GLN A 282 2.99 5.52 -0.73
C GLN A 282 3.22 6.14 -2.10
N ASP A 283 3.24 7.48 -2.16
CA ASP A 283 3.38 8.21 -3.40
C ASP A 283 4.18 9.49 -3.25
N VAL A 284 4.72 9.96 -4.37
CA VAL A 284 5.52 11.17 -4.49
C VAL A 284 5.06 11.99 -5.68
N VAL A 285 5.10 13.32 -5.56
CA VAL A 285 4.94 14.24 -6.70
C VAL A 285 5.88 15.43 -6.54
N VAL A 286 6.41 15.94 -7.64
CA VAL A 286 7.28 17.13 -7.61
C VAL A 286 6.46 18.37 -7.93
N ALA A 287 6.53 19.38 -7.06
CA ALA A 287 5.96 20.70 -7.29
C ALA A 287 6.69 21.75 -6.43
N ASP A 288 6.85 22.97 -6.96
CA ASP A 288 7.51 24.10 -6.28
C ASP A 288 8.91 23.77 -5.74
N ASN A 289 9.72 23.03 -6.52
CA ASN A 289 11.07 22.56 -6.13
C ASN A 289 11.08 21.67 -4.87
N GLN A 290 9.96 21.00 -4.59
CA GLN A 290 9.81 20.06 -3.47
C GLN A 290 9.25 18.74 -3.98
N VAL A 291 9.67 17.66 -3.34
CA VAL A 291 9.03 16.35 -3.48
C VAL A 291 8.00 16.22 -2.36
N HIS A 292 6.71 16.24 -2.69
CA HIS A 292 5.63 15.99 -1.74
C HIS A 292 5.42 14.49 -1.59
N LEU A 293 5.17 14.02 -0.38
CA LEU A 293 5.02 12.61 -0.03
C LEU A 293 3.65 12.38 0.62
N ALA A 294 2.94 11.37 0.11
CA ALA A 294 1.77 10.80 0.79
C ALA A 294 2.27 9.76 1.81
N MET A 295 2.23 10.11 3.08
CA MET A 295 2.72 9.27 4.17
C MET A 295 1.56 8.53 4.83
N ALA A 296 1.38 7.27 4.45
CA ALA A 296 0.28 6.47 4.96
C ALA A 296 0.47 6.01 6.40
N GLY A 297 1.71 5.77 6.83
CA GLY A 297 1.97 5.21 8.15
C GLY A 297 1.73 6.18 9.31
N ASP A 298 1.77 7.49 9.04
CA ASP A 298 1.48 8.56 10.02
C ASP A 298 0.32 9.48 9.58
N ASN A 299 -0.46 9.12 8.55
CA ASN A 299 -1.60 9.88 8.03
C ASN A 299 -1.31 11.35 7.70
N ARG A 300 -0.15 11.63 7.09
CA ARG A 300 0.29 13.00 6.82
C ARG A 300 0.73 13.22 5.38
N ILE A 301 0.76 14.48 5.01
CA ILE A 301 1.48 14.95 3.82
C ILE A 301 2.77 15.62 4.30
N TRP A 302 3.88 15.16 3.74
CA TRP A 302 5.22 15.71 3.98
C TRP A 302 5.79 16.27 2.69
N SER A 303 6.80 17.12 2.79
CA SER A 303 7.58 17.56 1.62
C SER A 303 9.07 17.56 1.91
N TYR A 304 9.88 17.16 0.94
CA TYR A 304 11.33 17.28 0.94
C TYR A 304 11.75 18.42 -0.01
N ASP A 305 12.37 19.46 0.52
CA ASP A 305 12.87 20.58 -0.29
C ASP A 305 14.17 20.20 -1.00
N LEU A 306 14.19 20.30 -2.34
CA LEU A 306 15.33 19.87 -3.14
C LEU A 306 16.53 20.82 -3.05
N GLY A 307 16.30 22.09 -2.68
CA GLY A 307 17.35 23.09 -2.54
C GLY A 307 17.98 23.06 -1.16
N SER A 308 17.17 23.23 -0.11
CA SER A 308 17.65 23.26 1.28
C SER A 308 17.85 21.86 1.89
N ARG A 309 17.39 20.79 1.21
CA ARG A 309 17.44 19.41 1.67
C ARG A 309 16.79 19.25 3.05
N SER A 310 15.55 19.72 3.18
CA SER A 310 14.83 19.70 4.46
C SER A 310 13.45 19.05 4.34
N LEU A 311 13.07 18.28 5.36
CA LEU A 311 11.72 17.76 5.53
C LEU A 311 10.81 18.79 6.19
N ARG A 312 9.57 18.85 5.72
CA ARG A 312 8.51 19.69 6.28
C ARG A 312 7.21 18.90 6.40
N TRP A 313 6.55 19.02 7.54
CA TRP A 313 5.20 18.53 7.78
C TRP A 313 4.23 19.53 7.20
N ARG A 314 3.55 19.13 6.12
CA ARG A 314 2.65 20.03 5.38
C ARG A 314 1.25 20.01 5.97
N ALA A 315 0.66 18.82 6.11
CA ALA A 315 -0.69 18.68 6.61
C ALA A 315 -0.95 17.33 7.27
N GLY A 316 -2.01 17.26 8.06
CA GLY A 316 -2.51 16.04 8.71
C GLY A 316 -2.16 15.96 10.19
N ALA A 317 -3.13 15.74 11.06
CA ALA A 317 -2.96 15.61 12.50
C ALA A 317 -2.31 14.27 12.90
N GLY A 318 -2.41 13.26 12.04
CA GLY A 318 -1.95 11.89 12.26
C GLY A 318 -3.04 10.91 12.69
N ALA A 319 -4.19 11.41 13.13
CA ALA A 319 -5.39 10.60 13.36
C ALA A 319 -5.97 10.07 12.04
N LEU A 320 -6.54 8.86 12.07
CA LEU A 320 -7.23 8.24 10.95
C LEU A 320 -8.65 8.82 10.85
N GLU A 321 -8.78 9.96 10.18
CA GLU A 321 -10.01 10.73 10.08
C GLU A 321 -10.09 11.45 8.73
N LEU A 322 -11.30 11.81 8.30
CA LEU A 322 -11.52 12.75 7.21
C LEU A 322 -11.90 14.10 7.80
N ARG A 323 -10.93 15.02 7.89
CA ARG A 323 -11.19 16.36 8.43
C ARG A 323 -10.53 17.44 7.56
N ASP A 324 -11.34 18.39 7.13
CA ASP A 324 -10.89 19.61 6.46
C ASP A 324 -10.23 20.55 7.47
N GLY A 325 -9.30 21.38 7.01
CA GLY A 325 -8.62 22.34 7.87
C GLY A 325 -7.28 22.79 7.33
N SER A 326 -6.64 23.71 8.03
CA SER A 326 -5.32 24.24 7.65
C SER A 326 -4.20 23.40 8.26
N GLY A 327 -3.25 22.97 7.43
CA GLY A 327 -2.03 22.29 7.83
C GLY A 327 -2.28 21.12 8.79
N HIS A 328 -1.72 21.21 9.98
CA HIS A 328 -1.77 20.15 11.00
C HIS A 328 -3.17 19.94 11.62
N LEU A 329 -4.13 20.83 11.40
CA LEU A 329 -5.51 20.66 11.88
C LEU A 329 -6.34 19.72 10.99
N ALA A 330 -6.00 19.64 9.70
CA ALA A 330 -6.59 18.67 8.78
C ALA A 330 -6.26 17.25 9.23
N ALA A 331 -7.02 16.26 8.79
CA ALA A 331 -6.71 14.85 8.99
C ALA A 331 -6.96 14.05 7.71
N PHE A 332 -6.19 12.97 7.55
CA PHE A 332 -6.26 12.04 6.44
C PHE A 332 -6.50 10.63 6.97
N ALA A 333 -7.06 9.78 6.12
CA ALA A 333 -7.28 8.37 6.36
C ALA A 333 -6.53 7.54 5.31
N GLN A 334 -5.21 7.40 5.51
CA GLN A 334 -4.26 6.71 4.64
C GLN A 334 -4.10 7.38 3.25
N PRO A 335 -3.41 8.54 3.18
CA PRO A 335 -3.09 9.15 1.89
C PRO A 335 -2.18 8.22 1.10
N CYS A 336 -2.53 7.97 -0.16
CA CYS A 336 -1.91 6.91 -0.97
C CYS A 336 -1.43 7.35 -2.35
N SER A 337 -1.95 8.46 -2.89
CA SER A 337 -1.54 8.98 -4.19
C SER A 337 -1.68 10.50 -4.26
N LEU A 338 -0.81 11.14 -5.03
CA LEU A 338 -0.70 12.58 -5.17
C LEU A 338 -0.71 13.01 -6.64
N ALA A 339 -1.34 14.15 -6.91
CA ALA A 339 -1.20 14.84 -8.19
C ALA A 339 -1.12 16.35 -7.96
N ALA A 340 -0.18 17.03 -8.61
CA ALA A 340 0.01 18.46 -8.42
C ALA A 340 -0.27 19.22 -9.72
N VAL A 341 -0.98 20.34 -9.62
CA VAL A 341 -1.18 21.27 -10.72
C VAL A 341 -1.24 22.69 -10.19
N GLN A 342 -0.46 23.60 -10.79
CA GLN A 342 -0.35 24.99 -10.36
C GLN A 342 0.05 25.11 -8.88
N GLN A 343 -0.84 25.57 -8.00
CA GLN A 343 -0.60 25.75 -6.56
C GLN A 343 -1.49 24.84 -5.71
N VAL A 344 -2.00 23.75 -6.29
CA VAL A 344 -2.87 22.78 -5.63
C VAL A 344 -2.26 21.38 -5.72
N LEU A 345 -2.23 20.72 -4.58
CA LEU A 345 -1.94 19.30 -4.46
C LEU A 345 -3.26 18.55 -4.26
N TYR A 346 -3.57 17.59 -5.12
CA TYR A 346 -4.65 16.64 -4.91
C TYR A 346 -4.10 15.40 -4.20
N VAL A 347 -4.89 14.87 -3.28
CA VAL A 347 -4.54 13.72 -2.45
C VAL A 347 -5.62 12.66 -2.56
N CYS A 348 -5.24 11.44 -2.95
CA CYS A 348 -6.09 10.28 -2.87
C CYS A 348 -6.01 9.69 -1.45
N ASP A 349 -7.11 9.76 -0.70
CA ASP A 349 -7.19 9.36 0.69
C ASP A 349 -7.94 8.04 0.81
N ALA A 350 -7.19 6.94 0.77
CA ALA A 350 -7.70 5.62 0.38
C ALA A 350 -8.70 5.04 1.38
N LEU A 351 -8.35 4.99 2.67
CA LEU A 351 -9.25 4.45 3.69
C LEU A 351 -10.44 5.38 3.92
N GLY A 352 -10.28 6.68 3.63
CA GLY A 352 -11.38 7.64 3.59
C GLY A 352 -12.33 7.46 2.40
N SER A 353 -11.93 6.72 1.36
CA SER A 353 -12.65 6.68 0.09
C SER A 353 -12.92 8.08 -0.48
N ALA A 354 -11.91 8.95 -0.40
CA ALA A 354 -12.03 10.36 -0.73
C ALA A 354 -10.88 10.88 -1.59
N VAL A 355 -11.13 11.97 -2.30
CA VAL A 355 -10.11 12.81 -2.92
C VAL A 355 -10.13 14.17 -2.22
N ARG A 356 -8.96 14.65 -1.84
CA ARG A 356 -8.73 15.90 -1.11
C ARG A 356 -8.00 16.89 -2.01
N SER A 357 -8.16 18.17 -1.76
CA SER A 357 -7.31 19.22 -2.32
C SER A 357 -6.60 19.97 -1.20
N MET A 358 -5.31 20.22 -1.36
CA MET A 358 -4.47 21.01 -0.46
C MET A 358 -3.86 22.17 -1.22
N GLN A 359 -4.07 23.39 -0.74
CA GLN A 359 -3.38 24.57 -1.29
C GLN A 359 -1.91 24.52 -0.88
N LEU A 360 -0.99 24.57 -1.84
CA LEU A 360 0.45 24.56 -1.57
C LEU A 360 0.91 25.83 -0.82
N ARG A 361 0.14 26.91 -0.93
CA ARG A 361 0.27 28.10 -0.07
C ARG A 361 -0.73 28.01 1.07
N GLY A 362 -0.22 27.98 2.30
CA GLY A 362 -1.03 27.99 3.52
C GLY A 362 -1.63 26.64 3.92
N ASP A 363 -1.36 25.58 3.15
CA ASP A 363 -1.66 24.19 3.49
C ASP A 363 -3.14 23.92 3.84
N LEU A 364 -4.07 24.69 3.24
CA LEU A 364 -5.51 24.49 3.44
C LEU A 364 -5.97 23.21 2.73
N VAL A 365 -6.45 22.24 3.50
CA VAL A 365 -7.01 20.97 3.02
C VAL A 365 -8.53 21.02 3.00
N GLN A 366 -9.12 20.59 1.88
CA GLN A 366 -10.55 20.49 1.68
C GLN A 366 -10.95 19.16 1.04
N THR A 367 -12.12 18.65 1.41
CA THR A 367 -12.74 17.49 0.77
C THR A 367 -13.20 17.89 -0.64
N LEU A 368 -12.70 17.22 -1.67
CA LEU A 368 -13.14 17.44 -3.05
C LEU A 368 -14.30 16.50 -3.41
N LEU A 369 -14.19 15.24 -3.02
CA LEU A 369 -15.07 14.14 -3.36
C LEU A 369 -14.91 13.03 -2.30
N GLY A 370 -15.99 12.31 -2.00
CA GLY A 370 -15.99 11.19 -1.06
C GLY A 370 -16.97 11.41 0.10
N GLY A 371 -17.10 10.38 0.93
CA GLY A 371 -18.03 10.40 2.05
C GLY A 371 -17.62 11.31 3.22
N GLN A 372 -18.52 11.44 4.20
CA GLN A 372 -18.30 12.25 5.41
C GLN A 372 -17.42 11.55 6.47
N GLY A 373 -16.95 10.34 6.18
CA GLY A 373 -16.12 9.60 7.10
C GLY A 373 -15.60 8.29 6.52
N PRO A 374 -14.74 7.59 7.27
CA PRO A 374 -13.98 6.47 6.72
C PRO A 374 -14.82 5.22 6.36
N TRP A 375 -16.12 5.22 6.71
CA TRP A 375 -17.11 4.17 6.41
C TRP A 375 -18.13 4.56 5.33
N ASP A 376 -18.08 5.79 4.82
CA ASP A 376 -19.02 6.29 3.80
C ASP A 376 -18.42 6.11 2.40
N PHE A 377 -18.38 4.85 1.95
CA PHE A 377 -17.90 4.43 0.64
C PHE A 377 -19.05 3.92 -0.24
N GLY A 378 -18.82 3.76 -1.55
CA GLY A 378 -19.82 3.28 -2.50
C GLY A 378 -19.37 3.35 -3.95
N ASP A 379 -20.30 3.09 -4.89
CA ASP A 379 -20.09 3.03 -6.34
C ASP A 379 -21.11 3.96 -7.03
N GLU A 380 -21.03 5.29 -6.79
CA GLU A 380 -22.01 6.26 -7.30
C GLU A 380 -21.32 7.42 -8.04
N ASP A 381 -21.77 7.69 -9.27
CA ASP A 381 -21.36 8.86 -10.07
C ASP A 381 -22.21 10.09 -9.77
N GLY A 382 -21.87 11.23 -10.39
CA GLY A 382 -22.66 12.46 -10.35
C GLY A 382 -22.04 13.57 -9.49
N PRO A 383 -22.85 14.50 -8.95
CA PRO A 383 -22.36 15.62 -8.17
C PRO A 383 -21.47 15.18 -7.01
N ARG A 384 -20.41 15.94 -6.73
CA ARG A 384 -19.39 15.62 -5.71
C ARG A 384 -19.95 15.33 -4.32
N SER A 385 -21.11 15.89 -3.97
CA SER A 385 -21.79 15.67 -2.69
C SER A 385 -22.46 14.30 -2.57
N ARG A 386 -22.79 13.66 -3.71
CA ARG A 386 -23.42 12.34 -3.77
C ARG A 386 -22.47 11.26 -4.22
N ALA A 387 -21.58 11.59 -5.14
CA ALA A 387 -20.65 10.64 -5.70
C ALA A 387 -19.84 9.91 -4.61
N ARG A 388 -19.61 8.62 -4.83
CA ARG A 388 -18.93 7.72 -3.89
C ARG A 388 -17.85 6.93 -4.60
N LEU A 389 -16.76 6.73 -3.87
CA LEU A 389 -15.64 5.88 -4.23
C LEU A 389 -15.55 4.74 -3.21
N GLN A 390 -14.77 3.72 -3.52
CA GLN A 390 -14.42 2.66 -2.59
C GLN A 390 -12.94 2.33 -2.71
N PHE A 391 -12.18 2.66 -1.67
CA PHE A 391 -10.73 2.40 -1.60
C PHE A 391 -9.97 2.81 -2.88
N PRO A 392 -10.06 4.07 -3.32
CA PRO A 392 -9.30 4.55 -4.46
C PRO A 392 -7.81 4.56 -4.12
N GLN A 393 -6.96 4.09 -5.02
CA GLN A 393 -5.50 3.97 -4.76
C GLN A 393 -4.61 4.84 -5.64
N ALA A 394 -5.12 5.41 -6.73
CA ALA A 394 -4.33 6.30 -7.55
C ALA A 394 -5.15 7.44 -8.13
N ILE A 395 -4.48 8.58 -8.30
CA ILE A 395 -4.98 9.72 -9.05
C ILE A 395 -3.92 10.20 -10.03
N ALA A 396 -4.35 10.72 -11.17
CA ALA A 396 -3.45 11.36 -12.12
C ALA A 396 -4.19 12.40 -12.94
N LEU A 397 -3.49 13.43 -13.39
CA LEU A 397 -4.03 14.48 -14.26
C LEU A 397 -2.99 14.87 -15.29
N SER A 398 -3.43 15.37 -16.44
CA SER A 398 -2.55 16.05 -17.38
C SER A 398 -2.42 17.52 -16.98
N PRO A 399 -1.23 18.14 -17.05
CA PRO A 399 -1.06 19.58 -16.81
C PRO A 399 -1.95 20.45 -17.72
N ASP A 400 -2.27 19.95 -18.90
CA ASP A 400 -2.98 20.70 -19.95
C ASP A 400 -4.50 20.53 -19.89
N ALA A 401 -5.00 19.65 -19.01
CA ALA A 401 -6.42 19.35 -18.90
C ALA A 401 -6.91 19.41 -17.45
N PRO A 402 -8.02 20.11 -17.16
CA PRO A 402 -8.60 20.15 -15.82
C PRO A 402 -9.40 18.87 -15.53
N LEU A 403 -8.87 17.69 -15.87
CA LEU A 403 -9.53 16.40 -15.69
C LEU A 403 -8.65 15.51 -14.81
N LEU A 404 -9.15 15.19 -13.62
CA LEU A 404 -8.53 14.27 -12.69
C LEU A 404 -9.06 12.86 -12.95
N TRP A 405 -8.17 11.93 -13.23
CA TRP A 405 -8.45 10.51 -13.30
C TRP A 405 -8.22 9.85 -11.95
N ILE A 406 -9.08 8.90 -11.59
CA ILE A 406 -9.07 8.22 -10.30
C ILE A 406 -9.20 6.71 -10.54
N ALA A 407 -8.27 5.94 -10.00
CA ALA A 407 -8.35 4.48 -9.95
C ALA A 407 -9.14 4.09 -8.69
N ASP A 408 -10.43 3.85 -8.88
CA ASP A 408 -11.37 3.49 -7.83
C ASP A 408 -11.30 1.98 -7.57
N SER A 409 -10.25 1.55 -6.86
CA SER A 409 -9.78 0.16 -6.85
C SER A 409 -10.78 -0.82 -6.25
N GLY A 410 -11.55 -0.41 -5.24
CA GLY A 410 -12.58 -1.25 -4.63
C GLY A 410 -13.74 -1.49 -5.60
N ASN A 411 -14.09 -0.50 -6.41
CA ASN A 411 -15.13 -0.65 -7.43
C ASN A 411 -14.62 -1.26 -8.74
N GLY A 412 -13.30 -1.36 -8.93
CA GLY A 412 -12.71 -1.84 -10.18
C GLY A 412 -13.02 -0.89 -11.36
N SER A 413 -13.03 0.41 -11.09
CA SER A 413 -13.47 1.43 -12.04
C SER A 413 -12.38 2.47 -12.29
N LEU A 414 -12.31 2.97 -13.52
CA LEU A 414 -11.59 4.21 -13.84
C LEU A 414 -12.60 5.36 -13.83
N ARG A 415 -12.41 6.32 -12.92
CA ARG A 415 -13.28 7.50 -12.81
C ARG A 415 -12.58 8.73 -13.35
N SER A 416 -13.38 9.73 -13.73
CA SER A 416 -12.90 11.05 -14.07
C SER A 416 -13.71 12.13 -13.35
N LEU A 417 -13.02 13.19 -12.93
CA LEU A 417 -13.59 14.35 -12.25
C LEU A 417 -13.03 15.62 -12.88
N ARG A 418 -13.90 16.42 -13.52
CA ARG A 418 -13.49 17.73 -14.04
C ARG A 418 -13.31 18.72 -12.87
N LEU A 419 -12.12 19.29 -12.79
CA LEU A 419 -11.76 20.32 -11.82
C LEU A 419 -12.50 21.63 -12.17
N GLY A 420 -12.88 22.41 -11.14
CA GLY A 420 -13.64 23.66 -11.34
C GLY A 420 -15.17 23.52 -11.44
N GLY A 421 -15.75 22.42 -10.94
CA GLY A 421 -17.22 22.28 -10.81
C GLY A 421 -17.83 21.09 -11.55
N GLY A 422 -17.02 20.16 -12.06
CA GLY A 422 -17.52 18.94 -12.69
C GLY A 422 -18.00 17.87 -11.70
N GLU A 423 -18.77 16.94 -12.25
CA GLU A 423 -19.27 15.73 -11.61
C GLU A 423 -18.26 14.57 -11.76
N LEU A 424 -18.38 13.58 -10.87
CA LEU A 424 -17.69 12.31 -11.03
C LEU A 424 -18.39 11.51 -12.12
N SER A 425 -17.61 10.87 -12.98
CA SER A 425 -18.12 9.97 -14.02
C SER A 425 -17.23 8.75 -14.17
N THR A 426 -17.82 7.63 -14.55
CA THR A 426 -17.12 6.38 -14.84
C THR A 426 -16.78 6.28 -16.32
N ALA A 427 -15.53 5.94 -16.63
CA ALA A 427 -15.15 5.58 -17.98
C ALA A 427 -15.83 4.26 -18.39
N ALA A 428 -16.41 4.22 -19.58
CA ALA A 428 -16.98 3.00 -20.12
C ALA A 428 -15.85 2.05 -20.56
N LEU A 429 -15.56 1.05 -19.73
CA LEU A 429 -14.56 0.02 -20.01
C LEU A 429 -15.23 -1.30 -20.40
N PRO A 430 -14.58 -2.15 -21.22
CA PRO A 430 -15.14 -3.45 -21.61
C PRO A 430 -15.29 -4.44 -20.43
N ARG A 431 -14.57 -4.18 -19.32
CA ARG A 431 -14.63 -4.95 -18.08
C ARG A 431 -14.28 -4.07 -16.89
N ARG A 432 -14.65 -4.53 -15.67
CA ARG A 432 -14.08 -3.98 -14.44
C ARG A 432 -12.57 -4.26 -14.39
N LEU A 433 -11.85 -3.34 -13.79
CA LEU A 433 -10.43 -3.43 -13.53
C LEU A 433 -10.16 -4.27 -12.27
N HIS A 434 -9.05 -5.00 -12.27
CA HIS A 434 -8.59 -5.84 -11.18
C HIS A 434 -7.58 -5.09 -10.31
N GLY A 435 -8.09 -4.44 -9.27
CA GLY A 435 -7.26 -3.71 -8.30
C GLY A 435 -6.36 -2.64 -8.91
N PRO A 436 -6.88 -1.72 -9.74
CA PRO A 436 -6.05 -0.67 -10.33
C PRO A 436 -5.46 0.21 -9.23
N ALA A 437 -4.13 0.33 -9.12
CA ALA A 437 -3.49 1.04 -8.01
C ALA A 437 -2.43 2.08 -8.42
N GLY A 438 -2.19 2.25 -9.72
CA GLY A 438 -1.31 3.26 -10.27
C GLY A 438 -1.89 3.89 -11.51
N LEU A 439 -1.74 5.20 -11.66
CA LEU A 439 -2.14 5.95 -12.85
C LEU A 439 -1.02 6.89 -13.29
N ALA A 440 -0.88 7.08 -14.59
CA ALA A 440 -0.12 8.18 -15.18
C ALA A 440 -0.86 8.70 -16.41
N VAL A 441 -0.74 9.99 -16.73
CA VAL A 441 -1.42 10.59 -17.88
C VAL A 441 -0.40 11.31 -18.75
N GLY A 442 -0.41 11.02 -20.05
CA GLY A 442 0.48 11.66 -21.02
C GLY A 442 0.01 11.40 -22.44
N ALA A 443 0.20 12.38 -23.34
CA ALA A 443 -0.13 12.27 -24.76
C ALA A 443 -1.55 11.73 -25.05
N GLY A 444 -2.56 12.22 -24.32
CA GLY A 444 -3.97 11.80 -24.51
C GLY A 444 -4.29 10.38 -24.03
N THR A 445 -3.38 9.73 -23.30
CA THR A 445 -3.53 8.37 -22.78
C THR A 445 -3.50 8.36 -21.25
N VAL A 446 -4.35 7.55 -20.63
CA VAL A 446 -4.27 7.17 -19.23
C VAL A 446 -3.61 5.80 -19.15
N TRP A 447 -2.45 5.73 -18.53
CA TRP A 447 -1.76 4.47 -18.21
C TRP A 447 -2.24 3.97 -16.86
N ILE A 448 -2.53 2.69 -16.76
CA ILE A 448 -3.15 2.08 -15.59
C ILE A 448 -2.32 0.87 -15.16
N ALA A 449 -1.86 0.88 -13.91
CA ALA A 449 -1.27 -0.32 -13.30
C ALA A 449 -2.40 -1.14 -12.68
N GLU A 450 -2.72 -2.26 -13.32
CA GLU A 450 -3.73 -3.21 -12.86
C GLU A 450 -3.05 -4.24 -11.95
N THR A 451 -2.89 -3.84 -10.69
CA THR A 451 -1.99 -4.48 -9.73
C THR A 451 -2.33 -5.95 -9.49
N ASP A 452 -3.61 -6.28 -9.30
CA ASP A 452 -4.03 -7.66 -9.00
C ASP A 452 -3.88 -8.60 -10.22
N ALA A 453 -3.89 -8.04 -11.43
CA ALA A 453 -3.68 -8.77 -12.69
C ALA A 453 -2.20 -8.82 -13.12
N HIS A 454 -1.30 -8.14 -12.39
CA HIS A 454 0.10 -7.99 -12.76
C HIS A 454 0.31 -7.39 -14.16
N ALA A 455 -0.52 -6.41 -14.53
CA ALA A 455 -0.56 -5.86 -15.87
C ALA A 455 -0.47 -4.32 -15.89
N VAL A 456 -0.12 -3.79 -17.06
CA VAL A 456 -0.26 -2.37 -17.38
C VAL A 456 -1.20 -2.24 -18.57
N LEU A 457 -2.12 -1.30 -18.49
CA LEU A 457 -3.09 -0.99 -19.54
C LEU A 457 -2.86 0.45 -20.03
N ARG A 458 -3.29 0.72 -21.26
CA ARG A 458 -3.43 2.07 -21.79
C ARG A 458 -4.89 2.32 -22.18
N TYR A 459 -5.46 3.41 -21.68
CA TYR A 459 -6.78 3.89 -22.05
C TYR A 459 -6.63 5.17 -22.88
N ASP A 460 -7.06 5.13 -24.13
CA ASP A 460 -7.03 6.27 -25.02
C ASP A 460 -8.24 7.18 -24.75
N ILE A 461 -7.98 8.44 -24.38
CA ILE A 461 -9.03 9.36 -23.91
C ILE A 461 -9.99 9.76 -25.03
N ALA A 462 -9.50 9.83 -26.27
CA ALA A 462 -10.29 10.32 -27.41
C ALA A 462 -11.23 9.25 -27.97
N SER A 463 -10.72 8.03 -28.12
CA SER A 463 -11.47 6.88 -28.65
C SER A 463 -12.24 6.12 -27.57
N GLY A 464 -11.81 6.20 -26.31
CA GLY A 464 -12.35 5.40 -25.21
C GLY A 464 -11.89 3.94 -25.23
N GLU A 465 -10.88 3.59 -26.05
CA GLU A 465 -10.38 2.23 -26.14
C GLU A 465 -9.39 1.90 -25.02
N LEU A 466 -9.51 0.67 -24.48
CA LEU A 466 -8.61 0.11 -23.49
C LEU A 466 -7.78 -1.02 -24.13
N HIS A 467 -6.46 -0.92 -24.01
CA HIS A 467 -5.51 -1.89 -24.56
C HIS A 467 -4.54 -2.40 -23.49
N ASP A 468 -4.19 -3.68 -23.54
CA ASP A 468 -3.11 -4.24 -22.74
C ASP A 468 -1.74 -3.77 -23.28
N VAL A 469 -0.81 -3.50 -22.37
CA VAL A 469 0.58 -3.16 -22.70
C VAL A 469 1.46 -4.33 -22.29
N ALA A 470 1.90 -5.11 -23.27
CA ALA A 470 2.76 -6.27 -23.02
C ALA A 470 4.15 -5.81 -22.55
N ILE A 471 4.40 -5.89 -21.23
CA ILE A 471 5.71 -5.59 -20.67
C ILE A 471 6.63 -6.80 -20.81
N GLY A 472 7.75 -6.63 -21.52
CA GLY A 472 8.71 -7.70 -21.80
C GLY A 472 9.93 -7.21 -22.58
N GLU A 473 10.88 -8.12 -22.88
CA GLU A 473 12.11 -7.84 -23.65
C GLU A 473 11.89 -7.53 -25.13
#